data_AF-C9MWS9-F1
#
_entry.id   AF-C9MWS9-F1
#
_cell.length_a   1.000
_cell.length_b   1.000
_cell.length_c   1.000
_cell.angle_alpha   90.00
_cell.angle_beta   90.00
_cell.angle_gamma   90.00
#
_symmetry.space_group_name_H-M   'P 1'
#
loop_
_entity.id
_entity.type
_entity.pdbx_description
1 polymer ?
#
loop_
_entity_poly.entity_id
_entity_poly.type
_entity_poly.pdbx_seq_one_letter_code
_entity_poly.pdbx_strand_id
1 'polypeptide(L)'
;MASENKKVNNQKYNGPVQRFLQKIANIFVPLLPGIISAGLIMGLTNVINVAAKNAYNTVWWFAAIRSIGFVMFGYLAIYVGMNAAKEFGGTAVLGGIMGSIFITNPALPLLLKAEDKSAVILPFTGKPFAPGMGGLLASLFMGIIIAYLEKK
;
A
#
# COMPACT_ATOMS: atom_id res chain seq x y z
N MET A 1 -10.85 -5.95 32.37
CA MET A 1 -10.64 -4.48 32.30
C MET A 1 -10.23 -4.00 30.89
N ALA A 2 -9.11 -4.43 30.27
CA ALA A 2 -8.73 -3.98 28.91
C ALA A 2 -9.66 -4.51 27.77
N SER A 3 -10.18 -5.73 27.92
CA SER A 3 -11.15 -6.36 27.01
C SER A 3 -12.59 -5.84 27.16
N GLU A 4 -12.86 -5.13 28.25
CA GLU A 4 -14.17 -4.57 28.58
C GLU A 4 -14.29 -3.12 28.07
N ASN A 5 -13.21 -2.33 28.23
CA ASN A 5 -13.11 -0.98 27.67
C ASN A 5 -13.13 -0.95 26.13
N LYS A 6 -12.66 -2.02 25.46
CA LYS A 6 -12.80 -2.17 24.00
C LYS A 6 -14.25 -2.34 23.55
N LYS A 7 -15.13 -2.92 24.38
CA LYS A 7 -16.55 -3.13 24.06
C LYS A 7 -17.40 -1.89 24.40
N VAL A 8 -17.04 -1.15 25.44
CA VAL A 8 -17.76 0.06 25.87
C VAL A 8 -17.55 1.25 24.92
N ASN A 9 -16.38 1.39 24.28
CA ASN A 9 -16.17 2.44 23.27
C ASN A 9 -16.82 2.12 21.90
N ASN A 10 -17.04 0.84 21.59
CA ASN A 10 -17.74 0.40 20.37
C ASN A 10 -19.26 0.69 20.39
N GLN A 11 -19.82 1.02 21.55
CA GLN A 11 -21.26 1.33 21.67
C GLN A 11 -21.55 2.84 21.56
N LYS A 12 -20.57 3.71 21.80
CA LYS A 12 -20.80 5.16 21.84
C LYS A 12 -20.85 5.82 20.46
N TYR A 13 -20.42 5.14 19.40
CA TYR A 13 -20.45 5.68 18.06
C TYR A 13 -20.74 4.58 17.01
N ASN A 14 -22.03 4.35 16.77
CA ASN A 14 -22.55 3.23 16.00
C ASN A 14 -23.08 3.67 14.61
N GLY A 15 -22.51 4.75 14.05
CA GLY A 15 -22.93 5.30 12.76
C GLY A 15 -22.44 4.44 11.57
N PRO A 16 -23.18 4.43 10.43
CA PRO A 16 -22.78 3.71 9.23
C PRO A 16 -21.41 4.15 8.69
N VAL A 17 -21.09 5.45 8.82
CA VAL A 17 -19.79 6.02 8.44
C VAL A 17 -18.66 5.49 9.33
N GLN A 18 -18.92 5.32 10.63
CA GLN A 18 -17.92 4.80 11.56
C GLN A 18 -17.61 3.33 11.31
N ARG A 19 -18.64 2.52 11.01
CA ARG A 19 -18.43 1.12 10.61
C ARG A 19 -17.59 1.02 9.35
N PHE A 20 -17.80 1.92 8.39
CA PHE A 20 -16.98 2.01 7.18
C PHE A 20 -15.53 2.42 7.49
N LEU A 21 -15.32 3.46 8.30
CA LEU A 21 -14.00 3.88 8.77
C LEU A 21 -13.29 2.75 9.54
N GLN A 22 -14.02 1.97 10.33
CA GLN A 22 -13.48 0.85 11.09
C GLN A 22 -13.02 -0.28 10.17
N LYS A 23 -13.75 -0.58 9.09
CA LYS A 23 -13.28 -1.49 8.03
C LYS A 23 -11.99 -0.99 7.39
N ILE A 24 -11.92 0.30 7.06
CA ILE A 24 -10.68 0.89 6.53
C ILE A 24 -9.53 0.74 7.53
N ALA A 25 -9.77 1.03 8.81
CA ALA A 25 -8.77 0.86 9.85
C ALA A 25 -8.27 -0.60 9.94
N ASN A 26 -9.18 -1.58 9.88
CA ASN A 26 -8.83 -3.01 9.90
C ASN A 26 -7.91 -3.44 8.75
N ILE A 27 -7.99 -2.78 7.58
CA ILE A 27 -7.09 -3.04 6.45
C ILE A 27 -5.64 -2.65 6.77
N PHE A 28 -5.45 -1.55 7.50
CA PHE A 28 -4.15 -0.98 7.81
C PHE A 28 -3.55 -1.51 9.12
N VAL A 29 -4.35 -1.94 10.09
CA VAL A 29 -3.86 -2.46 11.37
C VAL A 29 -2.80 -3.56 11.22
N PRO A 30 -2.97 -4.58 10.34
CA PRO A 30 -1.94 -5.58 10.09
C PRO A 30 -0.66 -5.04 9.43
N LEU A 31 -0.73 -3.88 8.76
CA LEU A 31 0.39 -3.26 8.05
C LEU A 31 1.20 -2.32 8.93
N LEU A 32 0.62 -1.81 10.01
CA LEU A 32 1.27 -0.88 10.94
C LEU A 32 2.64 -1.37 11.42
N PRO A 33 2.82 -2.62 11.88
CA PRO A 33 4.13 -3.07 12.35
C PRO A 33 5.21 -2.98 11.26
N GLY A 34 4.89 -3.42 10.03
CA GLY A 34 5.82 -3.36 8.91
C GLY A 34 6.14 -1.94 8.47
N ILE A 35 5.15 -1.04 8.44
CA ILE A 35 5.34 0.37 8.09
C ILE A 35 6.25 1.06 9.12
N ILE A 36 6.04 0.79 10.41
CA ILE A 36 6.87 1.35 11.49
C ILE A 36 8.31 0.86 11.35
N SER A 37 8.53 -0.45 11.16
CA SER A 37 9.87 -1.01 10.97
C SER A 37 10.57 -0.46 9.74
N ALA A 38 9.88 -0.35 8.60
CA ALA A 38 10.45 0.20 7.38
C ALA A 38 10.83 1.68 7.53
N GLY A 39 9.99 2.47 8.19
CA GLY A 39 10.27 3.88 8.50
C GLY A 39 11.51 4.04 9.39
N LEU A 40 11.64 3.22 10.43
CA LEU A 40 12.82 3.21 11.30
C LEU A 40 14.11 2.83 10.55
N ILE A 41 14.05 1.79 9.71
CA ILE A 41 15.20 1.37 8.88
C ILE A 41 15.61 2.47 7.91
N MET A 42 14.65 3.08 7.19
CA MET A 42 14.95 4.18 6.27
C MET A 42 15.50 5.40 6.99
N GLY A 43 14.93 5.77 8.14
CA GLY A 43 15.42 6.87 8.97
C GLY A 43 16.87 6.64 9.41
N LEU A 44 17.16 5.48 10.00
CA LEU A 44 18.49 5.13 10.49
C LEU A 44 19.52 5.06 9.34
N THR A 45 19.17 4.39 8.24
CA THR A 45 20.07 4.29 7.08
C THR A 45 20.35 5.66 6.47
N ASN A 46 19.38 6.58 6.43
CA ASN A 46 19.61 7.94 5.95
C ASN A 46 20.55 8.74 6.86
N VAL A 47 20.41 8.65 8.18
CA VAL A 47 21.30 9.32 9.14
C VAL A 47 22.73 8.81 8.99
N ILE A 48 22.92 7.48 8.91
CA ILE A 48 24.23 6.85 8.68
C ILE A 48 24.83 7.33 7.35
N ASN A 49 24.01 7.42 6.30
CA ASN A 49 24.47 7.82 4.98
C ASN A 49 25.03 9.26 4.96
N VAL A 50 24.31 10.17 5.62
CA VAL A 50 24.72 11.58 5.76
C VAL A 50 25.97 11.70 6.62
N ALA A 51 26.02 11.02 7.76
CA ALA A 51 27.17 11.04 8.67
C ALA A 51 28.44 10.45 8.03
N ALA A 52 28.29 9.40 7.23
CA ALA A 52 29.39 8.70 6.55
C ALA A 52 29.74 9.30 5.17
N LYS A 53 29.17 10.45 4.78
CA LYS A 53 29.37 11.06 3.46
C LYS A 53 29.18 10.08 2.29
N ASN A 54 28.16 9.23 2.36
CA ASN A 54 27.85 8.20 1.36
C ASN A 54 28.85 7.05 1.19
N ALA A 55 29.78 6.86 2.14
CA ALA A 55 30.80 5.79 2.06
C ALA A 55 30.21 4.37 2.00
N TYR A 56 29.01 4.14 2.55
CA TYR A 56 28.40 2.81 2.62
C TYR A 56 27.39 2.51 1.50
N ASN A 57 27.09 3.45 0.59
CA ASN A 57 26.09 3.24 -0.45
C ASN A 57 26.44 2.12 -1.44
N THR A 58 27.73 1.85 -1.65
CA THR A 58 28.21 0.78 -2.54
C THR A 58 28.40 -0.56 -1.82
N VAL A 59 28.20 -0.59 -0.49
CA VAL A 59 28.41 -1.79 0.32
C VAL A 59 27.14 -2.64 0.31
N TRP A 60 27.27 -3.88 -0.15
CA TRP A 60 26.14 -4.77 -0.44
C TRP A 60 25.17 -4.96 0.75
N TRP A 61 25.69 -5.10 1.97
CA TRP A 61 24.85 -5.30 3.15
C TRP A 61 24.06 -4.04 3.53
N PHE A 62 24.66 -2.86 3.35
CA PHE A 62 24.00 -1.58 3.63
C PHE A 62 22.94 -1.28 2.57
N ALA A 63 23.26 -1.54 1.30
CA ALA A 63 22.30 -1.47 0.20
C ALA A 63 21.12 -2.43 0.40
N ALA A 64 21.35 -3.65 0.90
CA ALA A 64 20.29 -4.61 1.21
C ALA A 64 19.36 -4.09 2.32
N ILE A 65 19.90 -3.59 3.44
CA ILE A 65 19.10 -3.04 4.54
C ILE A 65 18.26 -1.83 4.07
N ARG A 66 18.88 -0.93 3.31
CA ARG A 66 18.18 0.23 2.72
C ARG A 66 17.05 -0.23 1.79
N SER A 67 17.28 -1.27 1.00
CA SER A 67 16.29 -1.82 0.07
C SER A 67 15.07 -2.41 0.77
N ILE A 68 15.21 -3.02 1.97
CA ILE A 68 14.08 -3.56 2.74
C ILE A 68 13.03 -2.47 3.03
N GLY A 69 13.48 -1.28 3.42
CA GLY A 69 12.61 -0.13 3.63
C GLY A 69 11.85 0.26 2.35
N PHE A 70 12.58 0.37 1.23
CA PHE A 70 11.98 0.67 -0.08
C PHE A 70 10.98 -0.38 -0.54
N VAL A 71 11.28 -1.66 -0.36
CA VAL A 71 10.43 -2.80 -0.73
C VAL A 71 9.11 -2.73 0.05
N MET A 72 9.14 -2.50 1.37
CA MET A 72 7.91 -2.44 2.18
C MET A 72 6.95 -1.36 1.68
N PHE A 73 7.46 -0.16 1.37
CA PHE A 73 6.63 0.93 0.85
C PHE A 73 6.24 0.71 -0.62
N GLY A 74 7.13 0.13 -1.43
CA GLY A 74 6.87 -0.18 -2.84
C GLY A 74 5.76 -1.20 -3.04
N TYR A 75 5.65 -2.20 -2.15
CA TYR A 75 4.63 -3.24 -2.20
C TYR A 75 3.40 -2.95 -1.32
N LEU A 76 3.36 -1.78 -0.67
CA LEU A 76 2.26 -1.40 0.22
C LEU A 76 0.90 -1.44 -0.48
N ALA A 77 0.85 -1.05 -1.76
CA ALA A 77 -0.37 -1.11 -2.57
C ALA A 77 -0.91 -2.54 -2.72
N ILE A 78 -0.05 -3.56 -2.91
CA ILE A 78 -0.50 -4.96 -2.95
C ILE A 78 -1.11 -5.37 -1.63
N TYR A 79 -0.40 -5.13 -0.52
CA TYR A 79 -0.87 -5.58 0.79
C TYR A 79 -2.18 -4.90 1.19
N VAL A 80 -2.35 -3.61 0.87
CA VAL A 80 -3.62 -2.90 1.07
C VAL A 80 -4.73 -3.48 0.20
N GLY A 81 -4.47 -3.77 -1.08
CA GLY A 81 -5.48 -4.38 -1.96
C GLY A 81 -5.90 -5.77 -1.50
N MET A 82 -4.95 -6.58 -1.04
CA MET A 82 -5.21 -7.91 -0.46
C MET A 82 -6.06 -7.82 0.81
N ASN A 83 -5.69 -6.93 1.73
CA ASN A 83 -6.41 -6.74 2.99
C ASN A 83 -7.79 -6.12 2.77
N ALA A 84 -7.92 -5.20 1.79
CA ALA A 84 -9.20 -4.62 1.39
C ALA A 84 -10.14 -5.68 0.83
N ALA A 85 -9.68 -6.54 -0.08
CA ALA A 85 -10.49 -7.62 -0.60
C ALA A 85 -10.95 -8.58 0.52
N LYS A 86 -10.04 -8.96 1.42
CA LYS A 86 -10.36 -9.81 2.59
C LYS A 86 -11.40 -9.17 3.52
N GLU A 87 -11.23 -7.89 3.89
CA GLU A 87 -12.12 -7.17 4.81
C GLU A 87 -13.54 -7.03 4.24
N PHE A 88 -13.66 -6.93 2.92
CA PHE A 88 -14.94 -6.84 2.22
C PHE A 88 -15.49 -8.21 1.80
N GLY A 89 -14.77 -9.30 2.09
CA GLY A 89 -15.20 -10.69 1.91
C GLY A 89 -15.01 -11.25 0.50
N GLY A 90 -14.07 -10.71 -0.28
CA GLY A 90 -13.58 -11.29 -1.53
C GLY A 90 -12.23 -11.99 -1.37
N THR A 91 -11.71 -12.53 -2.46
CA THR A 91 -10.44 -13.24 -2.53
C THR A 91 -9.27 -12.27 -2.47
N ALA A 92 -8.41 -12.50 -1.47
CA ALA A 92 -7.20 -11.70 -1.24
C ALA A 92 -6.29 -11.62 -2.47
N VAL A 93 -6.16 -12.73 -3.21
CA VAL A 93 -5.30 -12.83 -4.39
C VAL A 93 -5.74 -11.85 -5.47
N LEU A 94 -7.04 -11.75 -5.75
CA LEU A 94 -7.58 -10.81 -6.74
C LEU A 94 -7.37 -9.35 -6.29
N GLY A 95 -7.58 -9.07 -5.01
CA GLY A 95 -7.25 -7.75 -4.43
C GLY A 95 -5.77 -7.39 -4.55
N GLY A 96 -4.87 -8.37 -4.35
CA GLY A 96 -3.43 -8.20 -4.52
C GLY A 96 -3.02 -7.99 -5.98
N ILE A 97 -3.66 -8.70 -6.93
CA ILE A 97 -3.43 -8.51 -8.36
C ILE A 97 -3.79 -7.07 -8.76
N MET A 98 -4.95 -6.56 -8.34
CA MET A 98 -5.31 -5.17 -8.63
C MET A 98 -4.42 -4.16 -7.93
N GLY A 99 -4.01 -4.46 -6.69
CA GLY A 99 -3.04 -3.64 -5.97
C GLY A 99 -1.68 -3.58 -6.67
N SER A 100 -1.28 -4.64 -7.37
CA SER A 100 0.00 -4.71 -8.08
C SER A 100 0.06 -3.81 -9.32
N ILE A 101 -1.09 -3.53 -9.95
CA ILE A 101 -1.18 -2.58 -11.08
C ILE A 101 -0.75 -1.17 -10.65
N PHE A 102 -1.00 -0.81 -9.38
CA PHE A 102 -0.68 0.51 -8.85
C PHE A 102 0.77 0.65 -8.36
N ILE A 103 1.56 -0.41 -8.43
CA ILE A 103 2.99 -0.38 -8.12
C ILE A 103 3.74 0.17 -9.33
N THR A 104 4.74 0.99 -9.05
CA THR A 104 5.71 1.46 -10.05
C THR A 104 6.62 0.30 -10.46
N ASN A 105 6.12 -0.58 -11.32
CA ASN A 105 6.95 -1.56 -12.01
C ASN A 105 7.14 -1.09 -13.47
N PRO A 106 8.36 -0.67 -13.86
CA PRO A 106 8.63 -0.16 -15.21
C PRO A 106 8.37 -1.21 -16.32
N ALA A 107 8.29 -2.50 -15.99
CA ALA A 107 7.96 -3.58 -16.93
C ALA A 107 6.45 -3.83 -17.10
N LEU A 108 5.56 -3.04 -16.48
CA LEU A 108 4.13 -3.18 -16.69
C LEU A 108 3.78 -2.88 -18.16
N PRO A 109 3.02 -3.75 -18.86
CA PRO A 109 2.61 -3.50 -20.25
C PRO A 109 1.87 -2.16 -20.44
N LEU A 110 1.18 -1.68 -19.39
CA LEU A 110 0.53 -0.37 -19.36
C LEU A 110 1.51 0.81 -19.36
N LEU A 111 2.77 0.61 -18.98
CA LEU A 111 3.83 1.62 -19.06
C LEU A 111 4.69 1.42 -20.32
N LEU A 112 4.79 0.20 -20.83
CA LEU A 112 5.59 -0.15 -22.00
C LEU A 112 4.93 0.21 -23.34
N LYS A 113 3.59 0.26 -23.41
CA LYS A 113 2.86 0.70 -24.62
C LYS A 113 2.93 2.21 -24.87
N ALA A 114 3.64 2.96 -24.04
CA ALA A 114 3.97 4.36 -24.28
C ALA A 114 5.38 4.46 -24.87
N GLU A 115 5.49 4.41 -26.20
CA GLU A 115 6.78 4.50 -26.92
C GLU A 115 7.55 5.80 -26.62
N ASP A 116 6.92 6.80 -26.01
CA ASP A 116 7.50 8.13 -25.79
C ASP A 116 7.33 8.65 -24.36
N LYS A 117 7.76 7.89 -23.32
CA LYS A 117 7.87 8.31 -21.90
C LYS A 117 6.64 9.03 -21.30
N SER A 118 5.49 8.95 -21.96
CA SER A 118 4.28 9.69 -21.67
C SER A 118 3.27 8.65 -21.25
N ALA A 119 3.14 8.50 -19.94
CA ALA A 119 2.32 7.46 -19.32
C ALA A 119 0.94 7.35 -19.98
N VAL A 120 0.43 6.12 -20.13
CA VAL A 120 -0.86 5.83 -20.77
C VAL A 120 -1.94 6.75 -20.23
N ILE A 121 -2.54 7.54 -21.12
CA ILE A 121 -3.59 8.49 -20.76
C ILE A 121 -4.86 7.70 -20.47
N LEU A 122 -5.34 7.79 -19.23
CA LEU A 122 -6.56 7.09 -18.84
C LEU A 122 -7.77 7.73 -19.53
N PRO A 123 -8.65 6.94 -20.18
CA PRO A 123 -9.80 7.45 -20.93
C PRO A 123 -10.82 8.18 -20.03
N PHE A 124 -10.79 7.92 -18.72
CA PHE A 124 -11.71 8.50 -17.75
C PHE A 124 -11.16 9.76 -17.06
N THR A 125 -9.84 9.93 -16.97
CA THR A 125 -9.23 11.05 -16.21
C THR A 125 -8.45 12.02 -17.10
N GLY A 126 -8.19 11.66 -18.36
CA GLY A 126 -7.40 12.48 -19.29
C GLY A 126 -5.97 12.73 -18.82
N LYS A 127 -5.51 12.02 -17.79
CA LYS A 127 -4.19 12.17 -17.18
C LYS A 127 -3.33 10.94 -17.42
N PRO A 128 -2.00 11.11 -17.51
CA PRO A 128 -1.06 10.01 -17.60
C PRO A 128 -1.18 9.09 -16.37
N PHE A 129 -1.20 7.78 -16.62
CA PHE A 129 -1.12 6.76 -15.58
C PHE A 129 0.22 6.88 -14.83
N ALA A 130 0.18 7.50 -13.64
CA ALA A 130 1.34 7.67 -12.78
C ALA A 130 1.32 6.63 -11.65
N PRO A 131 1.94 5.45 -11.83
CA PRO A 131 2.06 4.48 -10.76
C PRO A 131 2.95 5.04 -9.63
N GLY A 132 2.56 4.84 -8.38
CA GLY A 132 3.33 5.26 -7.20
C GLY A 132 2.83 6.50 -6.45
N MET A 133 2.13 7.46 -7.09
CA MET A 133 1.72 8.73 -6.42
C MET A 133 0.24 8.76 -5.95
N GLY A 134 -0.63 7.89 -6.50
CA GLY A 134 -2.04 7.75 -6.08
C GLY A 134 -2.45 6.31 -5.74
N GLY A 135 -1.49 5.38 -5.76
CA GLY A 135 -1.74 3.94 -5.87
C GLY A 135 -2.36 3.28 -4.66
N LEU A 136 -2.15 3.81 -3.45
CA LEU A 136 -2.60 3.17 -2.23
C LEU A 136 -4.12 3.23 -2.06
N LEU A 137 -4.70 4.42 -2.20
CA LEU A 137 -6.14 4.62 -2.14
C LEU A 137 -6.83 3.95 -3.34
N ALA A 138 -6.24 4.05 -4.54
CA ALA A 138 -6.76 3.38 -5.72
C ALA A 138 -6.77 1.85 -5.56
N SER A 139 -5.70 1.27 -4.99
CA SER A 139 -5.64 -0.15 -4.65
C SER A 139 -6.71 -0.55 -3.64
N LEU A 140 -6.92 0.27 -2.60
CA LEU A 140 -7.97 0.05 -1.61
C LEU A 140 -9.36 0.02 -2.27
N PHE A 141 -9.69 1.03 -3.08
CA PHE A 141 -10.98 1.08 -3.78
C PHE A 141 -11.14 -0.08 -4.78
N MET A 142 -10.10 -0.44 -5.53
CA MET A 142 -10.16 -1.59 -6.45
C MET A 142 -10.32 -2.92 -5.71
N GLY A 143 -9.65 -3.10 -4.58
CA GLY A 143 -9.84 -4.27 -3.72
C GLY A 143 -11.26 -4.38 -3.19
N ILE A 144 -11.88 -3.25 -2.82
CA ILE A 144 -13.29 -3.18 -2.43
C ILE A 144 -14.20 -3.55 -3.60
N ILE A 145 -13.99 -2.94 -4.78
CA ILE A 145 -14.80 -3.19 -5.98
C ILE A 145 -14.75 -4.68 -6.37
N ILE A 146 -13.56 -5.28 -6.38
CA ILE A 146 -13.40 -6.72 -6.67
C ILE A 146 -14.16 -7.57 -5.65
N ALA A 147 -14.04 -7.27 -4.35
CA ALA A 147 -14.76 -8.03 -3.34
C ALA A 147 -16.27 -7.96 -3.51
N TYR A 148 -16.80 -6.83 -4.00
CA TYR A 148 -18.22 -6.72 -4.35
C TYR A 148 -18.58 -7.48 -5.63
N LEU A 149 -17.69 -7.48 -6.62
CA LEU A 149 -17.91 -8.13 -7.91
C LEU A 149 -17.85 -9.66 -7.80
N GLU A 150 -17.02 -10.19 -6.90
CA GLU A 150 -16.89 -11.62 -6.62
C GLU A 150 -18.05 -12.19 -5.79
N LYS A 151 -18.71 -11.34 -4.99
CA LYS A 151 -19.89 -11.72 -4.21
C LYS A 151 -21.18 -11.83 -5.03
N LYS A 152 -21.15 -11.43 -6.30
CA LYS A 152 -22.31 -11.36 -7.19
C LYS A 152 -22.27 -12.50 -8.19
#